data_AF-A0A2E3PPG8-F1
#
_entry.id   AF-A0A2E3PPG8-F1
#
_cell.length_a   1.000
_cell.length_b   1.000
_cell.length_c   1.000
_cell.angle_alpha   90.00
_cell.angle_beta   90.00
_cell.angle_gamma   90.00
#
_symmetry.space_group_name_H-M   'P 1'
#
loop_
_entity.id
_entity.type
_entity.pdbx_description
1 polymer ?
#
loop_
_entity_poly.entity_id
_entity_poly.type
_entity_poly.pdbx_seq_one_letter_code
_entity_poly.pdbx_strand_id
1 'polypeptide(L)'
;MLALAQPVTAQAQCLSQPQARAAVSSGQALPLGRVAGAVGGEIVRADLCREGGRLVYVLSVLSGGRVDTRVVDAQSGRVLR
;
A
#
# COMPACT_ATOMS: atom_id res chain seq x y z
N MET A 1 -33.31 8.60 20.44
CA MET A 1 -31.87 8.29 20.43
C MET A 1 -31.28 8.76 19.10
N LEU A 2 -30.53 9.87 19.09
CA LEU A 2 -29.85 10.35 17.88
C LEU A 2 -28.50 9.63 17.76
N ALA A 3 -28.35 8.78 16.74
CA ALA A 3 -27.08 8.16 16.39
C ALA A 3 -26.25 9.16 15.56
N LEU A 4 -25.12 9.59 16.11
CA LEU A 4 -24.12 10.39 15.40
C LEU A 4 -23.40 9.49 14.39
N ALA A 5 -23.73 9.64 13.11
CA ALA A 5 -22.95 9.02 12.04
C ALA A 5 -21.58 9.70 11.96
N GLN A 6 -20.54 9.03 12.45
CA GLN A 6 -19.18 9.51 12.33
C GLN A 6 -18.74 9.37 10.86
N PRO A 7 -18.18 10.42 10.24
CA PRO A 7 -17.55 10.28 8.94
C PRO A 7 -16.34 9.37 9.13
N VAL A 8 -16.41 8.14 8.61
CA VAL A 8 -15.23 7.30 8.43
C VAL A 8 -14.41 7.98 7.35
N THR A 9 -13.54 8.91 7.73
CA THR A 9 -12.42 9.31 6.88
C THR A 9 -11.68 8.03 6.56
N ALA A 10 -11.75 7.60 5.31
CA ALA A 10 -11.04 6.44 4.79
C ALA A 10 -9.54 6.75 4.80
N GLN A 11 -8.95 6.79 5.99
CA GLN A 11 -7.53 6.60 6.18
C GLN A 11 -7.25 5.23 5.57
N ALA A 12 -6.33 5.15 4.61
CA ALA A 12 -5.96 3.87 4.01
C ALA A 12 -5.67 2.89 5.15
N GLN A 13 -6.50 1.85 5.29
CA GLN A 13 -6.40 0.94 6.42
C GLN A 13 -5.25 -0.02 6.11
N CYS A 14 -4.07 0.31 6.61
CA CYS A 14 -2.89 -0.51 6.40
C CYS A 14 -3.04 -1.85 7.11
N LEU A 15 -2.79 -2.93 6.37
CA LEU A 15 -2.87 -4.28 6.85
C LEU A 15 -1.70 -4.55 7.80
N SER A 16 -1.96 -5.36 8.83
CA SER A 16 -0.90 -5.92 9.66
C SER A 16 -0.01 -6.88 8.85
N GLN A 17 1.19 -7.16 9.35
CA GLN A 17 2.14 -8.05 8.67
C GLN A 17 1.56 -9.45 8.34
N PRO A 18 0.80 -10.14 9.24
CA PRO A 18 0.14 -11.40 8.90
C PRO A 18 -0.90 -11.27 7.79
N GLN A 19 -1.71 -10.21 7.82
CA GLN A 19 -2.74 -9.95 6.80
C GLN A 19 -2.11 -9.64 5.44
N ALA A 20 -1.02 -8.87 5.42
CA ALA A 20 -0.28 -8.59 4.19
C ALA A 20 0.32 -9.86 3.58
N ARG A 21 0.92 -10.74 4.40
CA ARG A 21 1.39 -12.05 3.96
C ARG A 21 0.26 -12.91 3.39
N ALA A 22 -0.90 -12.94 4.05
CA ALA A 22 -2.07 -13.68 3.58
C ALA A 22 -2.61 -13.13 2.26
N ALA A 23 -2.62 -11.80 2.07
CA ALA A 23 -3.03 -11.17 0.82
C ALA A 23 -2.11 -11.55 -0.35
N VAL A 24 -0.79 -11.62 -0.11
CA VAL A 24 0.17 -12.06 -1.12
C VAL A 24 0.05 -13.57 -1.39
N SER A 25 -0.06 -14.40 -0.36
CA SER A 25 -0.15 -15.87 -0.52
C SER A 25 -1.47 -16.32 -1.16
N SER A 26 -2.55 -15.57 -0.98
CA SER A 26 -3.85 -15.80 -1.63
C SER A 26 -3.95 -15.21 -3.04
N GLY A 27 -2.91 -14.53 -3.53
CA GLY A 27 -2.91 -13.90 -4.86
C GLY A 27 -3.72 -12.60 -4.96
N GLN A 28 -4.19 -12.06 -3.84
CA GLN A 28 -4.88 -10.76 -3.79
C GLN A 28 -3.92 -9.58 -4.00
N ALA A 29 -2.63 -9.78 -3.73
CA ALA A 29 -1.56 -8.82 -3.96
C ALA A 29 -0.33 -9.50 -4.59
N LEU A 30 0.34 -8.79 -5.49
CA LEU A 30 1.64 -9.16 -6.02
C LEU A 30 2.69 -9.11 -4.90
N PRO A 31 3.69 -10.00 -4.91
CA PRO A 31 4.81 -9.90 -3.98
C PRO A 31 5.55 -8.56 -4.12
N LEU A 32 6.02 -8.00 -2.99
CA LEU A 32 6.71 -6.71 -2.97
C LEU A 32 7.87 -6.63 -3.97
N GLY A 33 8.67 -7.70 -4.10
CA GLY A 33 9.78 -7.75 -5.06
C GLY A 33 9.36 -7.59 -6.53
N ARG A 34 8.11 -7.95 -6.87
CA ARG A 34 7.58 -7.81 -8.24
C ARG A 34 7.16 -6.37 -8.54
N VAL A 35 6.75 -5.62 -7.52
CA VAL A 35 6.36 -4.20 -7.65
C VAL A 35 7.51 -3.23 -7.35
N ALA A 36 8.55 -3.69 -6.64
CA ALA A 36 9.70 -2.87 -6.28
C ALA A 36 10.46 -2.30 -7.49
N GLY A 37 10.45 -3.01 -8.63
CA GLY A 37 11.09 -2.53 -9.86
C GLY A 37 10.46 -1.24 -10.42
N ALA A 38 9.22 -0.91 -10.03
CA ALA A 38 8.50 0.24 -10.57
C ALA A 38 8.84 1.58 -9.89
N VAL A 39 9.52 1.58 -8.73
CA VAL A 39 9.66 2.78 -7.89
C VAL A 39 11.02 3.50 -7.96
N GLY A 40 12.02 2.94 -8.67
CA GLY A 40 13.24 3.69 -9.05
C GLY A 40 14.06 4.28 -7.90
N GLY A 41 14.28 3.52 -6.81
CA GLY A 41 15.05 3.93 -5.63
C GLY A 41 15.07 2.84 -4.56
N GLU A 42 15.56 3.16 -3.36
CA GLU A 42 15.58 2.23 -2.23
C GLU A 42 14.28 2.30 -1.44
N ILE A 43 13.59 1.17 -1.29
CA ILE A 43 12.37 1.11 -0.47
C ILE A 43 12.79 0.96 1.00
N VAL A 44 12.59 2.02 1.78
CA VAL A 44 12.92 2.03 3.22
C VAL A 44 11.72 1.62 4.09
N ARG A 45 10.51 1.71 3.53
CA ARG A 45 9.27 1.25 4.19
C ARG A 45 8.27 0.79 3.14
N ALA A 46 7.60 -0.32 3.43
CA ALA A 46 6.54 -0.85 2.58
C ALA A 46 5.35 -1.28 3.44
N ASP A 47 4.23 -0.59 3.30
CA ASP A 47 2.96 -0.97 3.89
C ASP A 47 2.01 -1.42 2.79
N LEU A 48 1.22 -2.46 3.04
CA LEU A 48 0.10 -2.85 2.17
C LEU A 48 -1.16 -2.31 2.82
N CYS A 49 -1.93 -1.48 2.12
CA CYS A 49 -3.11 -0.82 2.66
C CYS A 49 -4.33 -1.05 1.80
N ARG A 50 -5.51 -0.99 2.43
CA ARG A 50 -6.79 -1.01 1.72
C ARG A 50 -7.26 0.43 1.52
N GLU A 51 -7.39 0.83 0.26
CA GLU A 51 -7.81 2.17 -0.14
C GLU A 51 -8.88 2.06 -1.24
N GLY A 52 -10.03 2.70 -1.06
CA GLY A 52 -11.11 2.68 -2.07
C GLY A 52 -11.55 1.28 -2.52
N GLY A 53 -11.51 0.29 -1.61
CA GLY A 53 -11.88 -1.10 -1.90
C GLY A 53 -10.79 -1.98 -2.52
N ARG A 54 -9.64 -1.41 -2.92
CA ARG A 54 -8.52 -2.15 -3.51
C ARG A 54 -7.32 -2.21 -2.55
N LEU A 55 -6.39 -3.11 -2.84
CA LEU A 55 -5.12 -3.20 -2.14
C LEU A 55 -4.07 -2.33 -2.85
N VAL A 56 -3.35 -1.51 -2.10
CA VAL A 56 -2.29 -0.64 -2.58
C VAL A 56 -1.06 -0.75 -1.70
N TYR A 57 0.12 -0.76 -2.30
CA TYR A 57 1.38 -0.61 -1.60
C TYR A 57 1.67 0.87 -1.39
N VAL A 58 1.88 1.29 -0.14
CA VAL A 58 2.40 2.60 0.22
C VAL A 58 3.87 2.42 0.55
N LEU A 59 4.73 2.91 -0.36
CA LEU A 59 6.17 2.70 -0.34
C LEU A 59 6.85 4.03 -0.01
N SER A 60 7.68 4.05 1.03
CA SER A 60 8.62 5.15 1.24
C SER A 60 9.91 4.81 0.50
N VAL A 61 10.26 5.64 -0.46
CA VAL A 61 11.37 5.41 -1.39
C VAL A 61 12.40 6.51 -1.19
N LEU A 62 13.62 6.11 -0.83
CA LEU A 62 14.77 6.97 -0.77
C LEU A 62 15.38 7.11 -2.16
N SER A 63 15.45 8.34 -2.66
CA SER A 63 16.12 8.68 -3.92
C SER A 63 16.73 10.09 -3.85
N GLY A 64 17.97 10.24 -4.31
CA GLY A 64 18.66 11.54 -4.30
C GLY A 64 18.75 12.21 -2.93
N GLY A 65 18.83 11.42 -1.84
CA GLY A 65 18.90 11.92 -0.47
C GLY A 65 17.57 12.36 0.14
N ARG A 66 16.44 12.08 -0.51
CA ARG A 66 15.10 12.43 -0.01
C ARG A 66 14.19 11.20 -0.01
N VAL A 67 13.26 11.14 0.93
CA VAL A 67 12.27 10.07 1.02
C VAL A 67 10.95 10.56 0.45
N ASP A 68 10.50 9.94 -0.64
CA ASP A 68 9.21 10.20 -1.27
C ASP A 68 8.26 9.03 -1.01
N THR A 69 6.95 9.32 -0.90
CA THR A 69 5.93 8.27 -0.83
C THR A 69 5.42 7.95 -2.22
N ARG A 70 5.55 6.69 -2.63
CA ARG A 70 4.97 6.13 -3.85
C ARG A 70 3.84 5.18 -3.51
N VAL A 71 2.74 5.26 -4.24
CA VAL A 71 1.64 4.31 -4.11
C VAL A 71 1.52 3.50 -5.37
N VAL A 72 1.48 2.18 -5.19
CA VAL A 72 1.45 1.21 -6.27
C VAL A 72 0.24 0.31 -6.08
N ASP A 73 -0.53 0.09 -7.14
CA ASP A 73 -1.62 -0.87 -7.12
C ASP A 73 -1.08 -2.27 -6.85
N ALA A 74 -1.58 -2.93 -5.81
CA ALA A 74 -1.01 -4.19 -5.37
C ALA A 74 -1.33 -5.36 -6.32
N GLN A 75 -2.32 -5.24 -7.20
CA GLN A 75 -2.73 -6.32 -8.11
C GLN A 75 -2.02 -6.25 -9.46
N SER A 76 -1.82 -5.03 -9.97
CA SER A 76 -1.24 -4.78 -11.29
C SER A 76 0.21 -4.31 -11.25
N GLY A 77 0.69 -3.83 -10.10
CA GLY A 77 2.02 -3.23 -9.97
C GLY A 77 2.16 -1.86 -10.62
N ARG A 78 1.06 -1.23 -11.03
CA ARG A 78 1.05 0.10 -11.62
C ARG A 78 1.23 1.17 -10.54
N VAL A 79 2.15 2.09 -10.75
CA VAL A 79 2.29 3.28 -9.90
C VAL A 79 1.07 4.18 -10.09
N LEU A 80 0.44 4.55 -8.97
CA LEU A 80 -0.74 5.42 -8.91
C LEU A 80 -0.34 6.86 -8.58
N ARG A 81 0.65 7.05 -7.71
CA ARG A 81 1.26 8.35 -7.34
C ARG A 81 2.70 8.19 -6.87
#